data_AF-A0A6L9ISK4-F1
#
_entry.id   AF-A0A6L9ISK4-F1
#
_cell.length_a   1.000
_cell.length_b   1.000
_cell.length_c   1.000
_cell.angle_alpha   90.00
_cell.angle_beta   90.00
_cell.angle_gamma   90.00
#
_symmetry.space_group_name_H-M   'P 1'
#
loop_
_entity.id
_entity.type
_entity.pdbx_description
1 polymer ?
#
loop_
_entity_poly.entity_id
_entity_poly.type
_entity_poly.pdbx_seq_one_letter_code
_entity_poly.pdbx_strand_id
1 'polypeptide(L)'
;LFLAAIESFNAEGSVAVFERQVSGDYVADMRTLARVMHESMLREYDGLRLLMCESDLIDEVREGAAAGSASNHARLAGYFRQQIAAGVVRADLDPEVLAHASDALFSTAAFYRRGFGSEIPATVDDETLLDQLADLFVQGTRQTAEK
;
A
#
# COMPACT_ATOMS: atom_id res chain seq x y z
N LEU A 1 14.52 1.95 22.17
CA LEU A 1 13.31 2.77 21.94
C LEU A 1 13.03 2.93 20.45
N PHE A 2 14.01 3.36 19.65
CA PHE A 2 13.85 3.45 18.19
C PHE A 2 13.63 2.09 17.50
N LEU A 3 14.43 1.07 17.81
CA LEU A 3 14.22 -0.30 17.29
C LEU A 3 12.86 -0.89 17.67
N ALA A 4 12.38 -0.63 18.88
CA ALA A 4 11.05 -1.08 19.31
C ALA A 4 9.91 -0.37 18.55
N ALA A 5 10.13 0.88 18.12
CA ALA A 5 9.18 1.58 17.25
C ALA A 5 9.18 0.98 15.83
N ILE A 6 10.34 0.54 15.32
CA ILE A 6 10.46 -0.14 14.03
C ILE A 6 9.80 -1.53 14.07
N GLU A 7 10.01 -2.29 15.15
CA GLU A 7 9.35 -3.58 15.35
C GLU A 7 7.82 -3.42 15.47
N SER A 8 7.35 -2.40 16.20
CA SER A 8 5.92 -2.09 16.29
C SER A 8 5.32 -1.70 14.94
N PHE A 9 6.02 -0.88 14.15
CA PHE A 9 5.63 -0.51 12.79
C PHE A 9 5.51 -1.73 11.86
N ASN A 10 6.45 -2.66 11.97
CA ASN A 10 6.46 -3.88 11.16
C ASN A 10 5.43 -4.93 11.61
N ALA A 11 5.13 -5.03 12.91
CA ALA A 11 4.22 -6.02 13.47
C ALA A 11 2.74 -5.72 13.16
N GLU A 12 2.39 -4.45 12.97
CA GLU A 12 1.03 -3.98 12.62
C GLU A 12 0.97 -3.39 11.20
N GLY A 13 1.78 -3.91 10.26
CA GLY A 13 1.83 -3.43 8.89
C GLY A 13 0.44 -3.38 8.23
N SER A 14 0.19 -2.30 7.47
CA SER A 14 -1.05 -2.04 6.74
C SER A 14 -1.55 -3.25 5.93
N VAL A 15 -0.63 -4.03 5.35
CA VAL A 15 -0.97 -5.23 4.57
C VAL A 15 -1.49 -6.37 5.45
N ALA A 16 -0.96 -6.56 6.67
CA ALA A 16 -1.49 -7.55 7.61
C ALA A 16 -2.87 -7.15 8.13
N VAL A 17 -3.15 -5.85 8.24
CA VAL A 17 -4.50 -5.33 8.54
C VAL A 17 -5.44 -5.58 7.37
N PHE A 18 -4.98 -5.33 6.14
CA PHE A 18 -5.74 -5.60 4.92
C PHE A 18 -6.11 -7.07 4.78
N GLU A 19 -5.19 -8.02 4.99
CA GLU A 19 -5.46 -9.46 4.88
C GLU A 19 -6.61 -9.94 5.77
N ARG A 20 -6.83 -9.29 6.93
CA ARG A 20 -7.96 -9.59 7.83
C ARG A 20 -9.30 -9.06 7.32
N GLN A 21 -9.29 -8.18 6.33
CA GLN A 21 -10.46 -7.49 5.78
C GLN A 21 -10.75 -7.89 4.32
N VAL A 22 -9.94 -8.76 3.73
CA VAL A 22 -10.14 -9.27 2.37
C VAL A 22 -11.49 -9.96 2.27
N SER A 23 -12.31 -9.48 1.35
CA SER A 23 -13.64 -10.01 1.05
C SER A 23 -13.61 -11.02 -0.11
N GLY A 24 -12.58 -10.95 -0.95
CA GLY A 24 -12.47 -11.70 -2.19
C GLY A 24 -13.10 -10.98 -3.39
N ASP A 25 -13.89 -9.93 -3.17
CA ASP A 25 -14.31 -8.99 -4.23
C ASP A 25 -13.15 -8.03 -4.52
N TYR A 26 -12.51 -8.21 -5.67
CA TYR A 26 -11.36 -7.42 -6.07
C TYR A 26 -11.59 -5.90 -6.02
N VAL A 27 -12.77 -5.42 -6.40
CA VAL A 27 -13.08 -3.98 -6.38
C VAL A 27 -13.14 -3.48 -4.95
N ALA A 28 -13.89 -4.18 -4.10
CA ALA A 28 -14.03 -3.82 -2.70
C ALA A 28 -12.69 -3.91 -1.96
N ASP A 29 -11.92 -4.95 -2.24
CA ASP A 29 -10.60 -5.18 -1.65
C ASP A 29 -9.61 -4.06 -2.02
N MET A 30 -9.59 -3.58 -3.27
CA MET A 30 -8.70 -2.47 -3.66
C MET A 30 -9.06 -1.16 -2.97
N ARG A 31 -10.35 -0.89 -2.75
CA ARG A 31 -10.78 0.28 -1.95
C ARG A 31 -10.40 0.14 -0.49
N THR A 32 -10.58 -1.05 0.09
CA THR A 32 -10.16 -1.35 1.46
C THR A 32 -8.64 -1.19 1.61
N LEU A 33 -7.86 -1.72 0.65
CA LEU A 33 -6.41 -1.59 0.65
C LEU A 33 -5.98 -0.12 0.61
N ALA A 34 -6.56 0.67 -0.30
CA ALA A 34 -6.25 2.10 -0.42
C ALA A 34 -6.47 2.85 0.91
N ARG A 35 -7.62 2.64 1.57
CA ARG A 35 -7.94 3.27 2.86
C ARG A 35 -7.00 2.81 3.98
N VAL A 36 -6.81 1.50 4.12
CA VAL A 36 -5.94 0.95 5.18
C VAL A 36 -4.51 1.46 5.02
N MET A 37 -3.96 1.46 3.80
CA MET A 37 -2.63 1.99 3.54
C MET A 37 -2.54 3.48 3.85
N HIS A 38 -3.55 4.26 3.44
CA HIS A 38 -3.59 5.70 3.70
C HIS A 38 -3.63 6.01 5.19
N GLU A 39 -4.54 5.38 5.94
CA GLU A 39 -4.68 5.56 7.39
C GLU A 39 -3.42 5.12 8.15
N SER A 40 -2.84 3.97 7.79
CA SER A 40 -1.58 3.51 8.38
C SER A 40 -0.45 4.50 8.11
N MET A 41 -0.32 5.01 6.88
CA MET A 41 0.70 6.01 6.55
C MET A 41 0.52 7.31 7.33
N LEU A 42 -0.72 7.79 7.49
CA LEU A 42 -1.00 8.99 8.27
C LEU A 42 -0.67 8.80 9.76
N ARG A 43 -1.02 7.63 10.33
CA ARG A 43 -0.78 7.29 11.73
C ARG A 43 0.72 7.18 12.03
N GLU A 44 1.45 6.51 11.14
CA GLU A 44 2.86 6.17 11.33
C GLU A 44 3.82 7.16 10.68
N TYR A 45 3.32 8.28 10.14
CA TYR A 45 4.07 9.20 9.30
C TYR A 45 5.40 9.66 9.93
N ASP A 46 5.39 10.02 11.22
CA ASP A 46 6.59 10.51 11.89
C ASP A 46 7.66 9.41 12.03
N GLY A 47 7.23 8.16 12.25
CA GLY A 47 8.10 6.99 12.27
C GLY A 47 8.67 6.69 10.89
N LEU A 48 7.82 6.71 9.85
CA LEU A 48 8.22 6.55 8.45
C LEU A 48 9.21 7.63 8.01
N ARG A 49 8.95 8.89 8.35
CA ARG A 49 9.84 10.02 8.01
C ARG A 49 11.21 9.83 8.65
N LEU A 50 11.26 9.49 9.94
CA LEU A 50 12.52 9.23 10.63
C LEU A 50 13.24 8.03 10.01
N LEU A 51 12.51 6.96 9.69
CA LEU A 51 13.06 5.76 9.08
C LEU A 51 13.67 6.06 7.70
N MET A 52 12.99 6.84 6.85
CA MET A 52 13.53 7.24 5.54
C MET A 52 14.74 8.18 5.64
N CYS A 53 14.79 9.05 6.65
CA CYS A 53 15.92 9.98 6.83
C CYS A 53 17.16 9.29 7.42
N GLU A 54 16.96 8.28 8.28
CA GLU A 54 18.04 7.66 9.06
C GLU A 54 18.46 6.28 8.52
N SER A 55 17.69 5.66 7.60
CA SER A 55 18.00 4.32 7.06
C SER A 55 19.34 4.24 6.34
N ASP A 56 19.81 5.34 5.76
CA ASP A 56 21.10 5.38 5.08
C ASP A 56 22.27 5.51 6.07
N LEU A 57 21.98 5.89 7.33
CA LEU A 57 22.98 6.18 8.36
C LEU A 57 23.09 5.10 9.43
N ILE A 58 22.03 4.30 9.63
CA ILE A 58 21.96 3.28 10.68
C ILE A 58 21.56 1.93 10.06
N ASP A 59 22.49 1.00 10.00
CA ASP A 59 22.32 -0.30 9.32
C ASP A 59 21.16 -1.12 9.93
N GLU A 60 21.01 -1.13 11.26
CA GLU A 60 19.93 -1.88 11.93
C GLU A 60 18.53 -1.34 11.57
N VAL A 61 18.44 -0.04 11.28
CA VAL A 61 17.21 0.64 10.88
C VAL A 61 16.87 0.28 9.44
N ARG A 62 17.88 0.26 8.56
CA ARG A 62 17.75 -0.21 7.19
C ARG A 62 17.28 -1.65 7.12
N GLU A 63 17.86 -2.53 7.92
CA GLU A 63 17.51 -3.96 7.95
C GLU A 63 16.09 -4.18 8.44
N GLY A 64 15.70 -3.52 9.53
CA GLY A 64 14.33 -3.57 10.05
C GLY A 64 13.30 -3.06 9.03
N ALA A 65 13.58 -1.94 8.38
CA ALA A 65 12.73 -1.38 7.33
C ALA A 65 12.59 -2.32 6.13
N ALA A 66 13.72 -2.86 5.65
CA ALA A 66 13.76 -3.77 4.51
C ALA A 66 12.98 -5.06 4.78
N ALA A 67 13.12 -5.63 5.98
CA ALA A 67 12.40 -6.85 6.37
C ALA A 67 10.87 -6.64 6.39
N GLY A 68 10.40 -5.52 6.98
CA GLY A 68 8.98 -5.17 7.00
C GLY A 68 8.42 -4.94 5.60
N SER A 69 9.14 -4.15 4.79
CA SER A 69 8.76 -3.87 3.41
C SER A 69 8.68 -5.14 2.56
N ALA A 70 9.66 -6.04 2.67
CA ALA A 70 9.68 -7.29 1.92
C ALA A 70 8.51 -8.21 2.31
N SER A 71 8.19 -8.30 3.60
CA SER A 71 7.05 -9.07 4.11
C SER A 71 5.72 -8.54 3.58
N ASN A 72 5.50 -7.22 3.64
CA ASN A 72 4.29 -6.59 3.12
C ASN A 72 4.15 -6.78 1.60
N HIS A 73 5.26 -6.62 0.87
CA HIS A 73 5.28 -6.83 -0.58
C HIS A 73 4.91 -8.27 -0.95
N ALA A 74 5.52 -9.26 -0.30
CA ALA A 74 5.23 -10.67 -0.56
C ALA A 74 3.76 -11.04 -0.30
N ARG A 75 3.13 -10.44 0.72
CA ARG A 75 1.71 -10.62 1.02
C ARG A 75 0.81 -10.04 -0.08
N LEU A 76 1.07 -8.82 -0.53
CA LEU A 76 0.35 -8.21 -1.65
C LEU A 76 0.51 -9.01 -2.94
N ALA A 77 1.73 -9.42 -3.27
CA ALA A 77 1.98 -10.25 -4.44
C ALA A 77 1.25 -11.59 -4.34
N GLY A 78 1.19 -12.18 -3.13
CA GLY A 78 0.39 -13.37 -2.84
C GLY A 78 -1.11 -13.17 -3.14
N TYR A 79 -1.69 -12.06 -2.70
CA TYR A 79 -3.07 -11.69 -3.01
C TYR A 79 -3.30 -11.57 -4.52
N PHE A 80 -2.45 -10.82 -5.24
CA PHE A 80 -2.61 -10.64 -6.69
C PHE A 80 -2.45 -11.96 -7.47
N ARG A 81 -1.55 -12.85 -7.02
CA ARG A 81 -1.40 -14.19 -7.60
C ARG A 81 -2.69 -14.99 -7.50
N GLN A 82 -3.41 -14.89 -6.38
CA GLN A 82 -4.71 -15.55 -6.22
C GLN A 82 -5.79 -14.93 -7.12
N GLN A 83 -5.82 -13.61 -7.24
CA GLN A 83 -6.79 -12.91 -8.09
C GLN A 83 -6.57 -13.18 -9.59
N ILE A 84 -5.31 -13.32 -10.01
CA ILE A 84 -4.96 -13.76 -11.37
C ILE A 84 -5.40 -15.21 -11.59
N ALA A 85 -5.11 -16.11 -10.65
CA ALA A 85 -5.53 -17.51 -10.75
C ALA A 85 -7.06 -17.67 -10.79
N ALA A 86 -7.80 -16.77 -10.14
CA ALA A 86 -9.26 -16.71 -10.18
C ALA A 86 -9.84 -16.08 -11.47
N GLY A 87 -8.98 -15.57 -12.38
CA GLY A 87 -9.40 -14.92 -13.61
C GLY A 87 -10.05 -13.54 -13.41
N VAL A 88 -9.88 -12.94 -12.22
CA VAL A 88 -10.41 -11.61 -11.91
C VAL A 88 -9.47 -10.51 -12.39
N VAL A 89 -8.16 -10.74 -12.24
CA VAL A 89 -7.09 -9.87 -12.72
C VAL A 89 -6.49 -10.47 -13.99
N ARG A 90 -6.02 -9.60 -14.89
CA ARG A 90 -5.41 -9.97 -16.17
C ARG A 90 -4.23 -10.93 -15.98
N ALA A 91 -4.23 -12.00 -16.78
CA ALA A 91 -3.22 -13.05 -16.71
C ALA A 91 -1.83 -12.65 -17.23
N ASP A 92 -1.72 -11.55 -17.98
CA ASP A 92 -0.45 -11.05 -18.52
C ASP A 92 0.33 -10.14 -17.54
N LEU A 93 -0.25 -9.85 -16.38
CA LEU A 93 0.37 -9.00 -15.36
C LEU A 93 1.17 -9.83 -14.34
N ASP A 94 2.32 -9.30 -13.93
CA ASP A 94 3.15 -9.91 -12.88
C ASP A 94 2.62 -9.50 -11.48
N PRO A 95 2.34 -10.46 -10.57
CA PRO A 95 1.90 -10.17 -9.21
C PRO A 95 2.83 -9.24 -8.42
N GLU A 96 4.15 -9.33 -8.61
CA GLU A 96 5.13 -8.48 -7.93
C GLU A 96 5.06 -7.03 -8.45
N VAL A 97 4.84 -6.87 -9.75
CA VAL A 97 4.62 -5.55 -10.37
C VAL A 97 3.32 -4.93 -9.87
N LEU A 98 2.26 -5.73 -9.74
CA LEU A 98 0.98 -5.28 -9.18
C LEU A 98 1.13 -4.83 -7.72
N ALA A 99 1.84 -5.61 -6.90
CA ALA A 99 2.13 -5.26 -5.51
C ALA A 99 2.89 -3.93 -5.41
N HIS A 100 3.91 -3.75 -6.24
CA HIS A 100 4.67 -2.50 -6.29
C HIS A 100 3.81 -1.32 -6.74
N ALA A 101 3.01 -1.51 -7.79
CA ALA A 101 2.16 -0.46 -8.34
C ALA A 101 1.07 -0.02 -7.36
N SER A 102 0.39 -0.96 -6.69
CA SER A 102 -0.61 -0.62 -5.68
C SER A 102 0.03 0.08 -4.47
N ASP A 103 1.19 -0.41 -4.01
CA ASP A 103 1.89 0.19 -2.88
C ASP A 103 2.29 1.63 -3.19
N ALA A 104 2.96 1.85 -4.33
CA ALA A 104 3.36 3.19 -4.77
C ALA A 104 2.16 4.14 -4.95
N LEU A 105 1.08 3.67 -5.58
CA LEU A 105 -0.10 4.50 -5.85
C LEU A 105 -0.74 5.02 -4.56
N PHE A 106 -0.98 4.13 -3.59
CA PHE A 106 -1.72 4.48 -2.37
C PHE A 106 -0.84 5.14 -1.31
N SER A 107 0.43 4.73 -1.18
CA SER A 107 1.39 5.37 -0.26
C SER A 107 1.69 6.82 -0.65
N THR A 108 1.91 7.06 -1.94
CA THR A 108 2.26 8.39 -2.46
C THR A 108 1.16 9.41 -2.17
N ALA A 109 -0.10 9.02 -2.29
CA ALA A 109 -1.23 9.88 -1.96
C ALA A 109 -1.21 10.34 -0.49
N ALA A 110 -0.94 9.42 0.44
CA ALA A 110 -0.79 9.75 1.86
C ALA A 110 0.43 10.63 2.14
N PHE A 111 1.56 10.32 1.48
CA PHE A 111 2.81 11.04 1.65
C PHE A 111 2.68 12.50 1.20
N TYR A 112 2.06 12.76 0.05
CA TYR A 112 1.89 14.13 -0.45
C TYR A 112 1.06 14.99 0.50
N ARG A 113 -0.04 14.44 1.03
CA ARG A 113 -0.94 15.15 1.96
C ARG A 113 -0.24 15.56 3.24
N ARG A 114 0.53 14.64 3.82
CA ARG A 114 1.14 14.86 5.14
C ARG A 114 2.50 15.54 5.05
N GLY A 115 3.29 15.24 4.02
CA GLY A 115 4.66 15.73 3.88
C GLY A 115 4.80 17.13 3.30
N PHE A 116 3.90 17.53 2.40
CA PHE A 116 3.90 18.89 1.83
C PHE A 116 2.79 19.79 2.41
N GLY A 117 1.94 19.24 3.30
CA GLY A 117 0.92 19.99 4.02
C GLY A 117 -0.23 20.50 3.14
N SER A 118 -1.07 21.36 3.74
CA SER A 118 -2.27 21.98 3.12
C SER A 118 -1.94 23.03 2.04
N GLU A 119 -0.67 23.21 1.68
CA GLU A 119 -0.23 24.19 0.67
C GLU A 119 -0.61 23.77 -0.75
N ILE A 120 -0.93 22.50 -0.96
CA ILE A 120 -1.60 22.02 -2.17
C ILE A 120 -3.10 21.99 -1.88
N PRO A 121 -3.90 22.91 -2.47
CA PRO A 121 -5.34 22.86 -2.32
C PRO A 121 -5.85 21.52 -2.80
N ALA A 122 -6.52 20.80 -1.90
CA ALA A 122 -7.25 19.60 -2.24
C ALA A 122 -8.43 20.00 -3.13
N THR A 123 -8.33 19.78 -4.44
CA THR A 123 -9.50 19.93 -5.33
C THR A 123 -10.52 18.81 -5.12
N VAL A 124 -10.11 17.76 -4.40
CA VAL A 124 -10.87 16.54 -4.10
C VAL A 124 -10.56 16.13 -2.65
N ASP A 125 -11.56 15.69 -1.90
CA ASP A 125 -11.38 15.13 -0.54
C ASP A 125 -10.68 13.76 -0.57
N ASP A 126 -10.19 13.30 0.57
CA ASP A 126 -9.35 12.09 0.63
C ASP A 126 -10.12 10.81 0.29
N GLU A 127 -11.38 10.68 0.71
CA GLU A 127 -12.20 9.50 0.36
C GLU A 127 -12.42 9.43 -1.15
N THR A 128 -12.84 10.55 -1.75
CA THR A 128 -13.05 10.59 -3.21
C THR A 128 -11.74 10.34 -3.97
N LEU A 129 -10.60 10.86 -3.49
CA LEU A 129 -9.30 10.59 -4.10
C LEU A 129 -8.96 9.09 -4.05
N LEU A 130 -9.07 8.46 -2.87
CA LEU A 130 -8.73 7.04 -2.69
C LEU A 130 -9.64 6.13 -3.50
N ASP A 131 -10.94 6.41 -3.55
CA ASP A 131 -11.90 5.67 -4.38
C ASP A 131 -11.54 5.77 -5.87
N GLN A 132 -11.19 6.97 -6.36
CA GLN A 132 -10.79 7.15 -7.76
C GLN A 132 -9.47 6.47 -8.09
N LEU A 133 -8.48 6.51 -7.18
CA LEU A 133 -7.21 5.79 -7.36
C LEU A 133 -7.44 4.27 -7.41
N ALA A 134 -8.28 3.73 -6.52
CA ALA A 134 -8.64 2.32 -6.53
C ALA A 134 -9.37 1.95 -7.84
N ASP A 135 -10.32 2.77 -8.28
CA ASP A 135 -11.04 2.54 -9.54
C ASP A 135 -10.10 2.57 -10.75
N LEU A 136 -9.15 3.51 -10.81
CA LEU A 136 -8.13 3.58 -11.87
C LEU A 136 -7.26 2.33 -11.89
N PHE A 137 -6.80 1.89 -10.72
CA PHE A 137 -6.00 0.68 -10.59
C PHE A 137 -6.79 -0.54 -11.08
N VAL A 138 -8.01 -0.75 -10.56
CA VAL A 138 -8.89 -1.86 -10.95
C VAL A 138 -9.18 -1.86 -12.44
N GLN A 139 -9.47 -0.70 -13.04
CA GLN A 139 -9.73 -0.61 -14.48
C GLN A 139 -8.52 -1.00 -15.33
N GLY A 140 -7.31 -0.68 -14.87
CA GLY A 140 -6.07 -1.04 -15.57
C GLY A 140 -5.71 -2.52 -15.48
N THR A 141 -6.17 -3.20 -14.41
CA THR A 141 -5.69 -4.54 -14.05
C THR A 141 -6.74 -5.65 -14.18
N ARG A 142 -8.03 -5.32 -14.09
CA ARG A 142 -9.10 -6.30 -14.13
C ARG A 142 -9.14 -7.00 -15.49
N GLN A 143 -9.38 -8.30 -15.48
CA GLN A 143 -9.66 -9.05 -16.71
C GLN A 143 -10.96 -8.51 -17.32
N THR A 144 -10.84 -7.87 -18.48
CA THR A 144 -12.00 -7.58 -19.32
C THR A 144 -12.36 -8.85 -20.08
N ALA A 145 -13.66 -9.17 -20.17
CA ALA A 145 -14.11 -10.16 -21.13
C ALA A 145 -13.64 -9.73 -22.52
N GLU A 146 -12.88 -10.58 -23.21
CA GLU A 146 -12.55 -10.38 -24.61
C GLU A 146 -13.86 -10.16 -25.38
N LYS A 147 -13.93 -9.05 -26.12
CA LYS A 147 -15.05 -8.76 -27.02
C LYS A 147 -14.94 -9.60 -28.29
#